data_AF-A0A1A0K7P3-F1
#
_entry.id   AF-A0A1A0K7P3-F1
#
_cell.length_a   1.000
_cell.length_b   1.000
_cell.length_c   1.000
_cell.angle_alpha   90.00
_cell.angle_beta   90.00
_cell.angle_gamma   90.00
#
_symmetry.space_group_name_H-M   'P 1'
#
loop_
_entity.id
_entity.type
_entity.pdbx_description
1 polymer ?
#
loop_
_entity_poly.entity_id
_entity_poly.type
_entity_poly.pdbx_seq_one_letter_code
_entity_poly.pdbx_strand_id
1 'polypeptide(L)'
;MDISTNSNESRTRLEQQFDEIEPARQANEGWQSGPALVDFASARKQDILSSLAELESIGKKIVEVVSARTSVDERYATSLVRIGKAVDSMSE
;
A
#
# COMPACT_ATOMS: atom_id res chain seq x y z
N MET A 1 -9.19 4.35 -8.62
CA MET A 1 -8.86 4.53 -7.20
C MET A 1 -7.45 4.04 -7.03
N ASP A 2 -6.52 4.91 -6.61
CA ASP A 2 -5.11 4.57 -6.47
C ASP A 2 -4.86 3.90 -5.10
N ILE A 3 -3.86 3.03 -5.00
CA ILE A 3 -3.44 2.31 -3.78
C ILE A 3 -3.17 3.31 -2.64
N SER A 4 -2.64 4.48 -2.99
CA SER A 4 -2.42 5.59 -2.07
C SER A 4 -3.72 6.09 -1.41
N THR A 5 -4.83 6.16 -2.17
CA THR A 5 -6.13 6.62 -1.66
C THR A 5 -6.70 5.65 -0.65
N ASN A 6 -6.68 4.34 -0.95
CA ASN A 6 -7.18 3.30 -0.05
C ASN A 6 -6.32 3.15 1.22
N SER A 7 -5.00 3.29 1.07
CA SER A 7 -4.07 3.30 2.21
C SER A 7 -4.38 4.46 3.16
N ASN A 8 -4.56 5.67 2.62
CA ASN A 8 -4.88 6.85 3.43
C ASN A 8 -6.22 6.70 4.16
N GLU A 9 -7.26 6.22 3.48
CA GLU A 9 -8.56 5.99 4.12
C GLU A 9 -8.47 4.94 5.24
N SER A 10 -7.71 3.86 5.02
CA SER A 10 -7.46 2.84 6.04
C SER A 10 -6.70 3.39 7.24
N ARG A 11 -5.70 4.26 6.99
CA ARG A 11 -4.92 4.93 8.04
C ARG A 11 -5.80 5.84 8.90
N THR A 12 -6.63 6.67 8.27
CA THR A 12 -7.57 7.57 8.97
C THR A 12 -8.57 6.79 9.81
N ARG A 13 -9.18 5.72 9.27
CA ARG A 13 -10.10 4.87 10.05
C ARG A 13 -9.43 4.20 11.24
N LEU A 14 -8.18 3.76 11.07
CA LEU A 14 -7.41 3.17 12.15
C LEU A 14 -7.09 4.20 13.25
N GLU A 15 -6.68 5.41 12.87
CA GLU A 15 -6.43 6.49 13.83
C GLU A 15 -7.66 6.76 14.69
N GLN A 16 -8.83 6.87 14.06
CA GLN A 16 -10.13 7.05 14.73
C GLN A 16 -10.47 5.94 15.72
N GLN A 17 -10.12 4.69 15.44
CA GLN A 17 -10.35 3.56 16.36
C GLN A 17 -9.53 3.68 17.66
N PHE A 18 -8.46 4.48 17.65
CA PHE A 18 -7.56 4.65 18.78
C PHE A 18 -7.64 6.05 19.41
N ASP A 19 -8.57 6.91 18.99
CA ASP A 19 -8.76 8.25 19.57
C ASP A 19 -9.14 8.17 21.06
N GLU A 20 -9.80 7.08 21.47
CA GLU A 20 -10.21 6.82 22.86
C GLU A 20 -9.06 6.42 23.80
N ILE A 21 -7.84 6.15 23.29
CA ILE A 21 -6.68 5.82 24.16
C ILE A 21 -6.42 6.97 25.15
N GLU A 22 -6.40 8.21 24.66
CA GLU A 22 -6.02 9.37 25.47
C GLU A 22 -7.07 9.71 26.53
N PRO A 23 -8.38 9.78 26.21
CA PRO A 23 -9.44 9.86 27.20
C PRO A 23 -9.40 8.72 28.22
N ALA A 24 -9.18 7.47 27.78
CA ALA A 24 -9.09 6.31 28.67
C ALA A 24 -7.89 6.39 29.61
N ARG A 25 -6.76 6.95 29.15
CA ARG A 25 -5.59 7.19 30.00
C ARG A 25 -5.92 8.16 31.14
N GLN A 26 -6.58 9.27 30.82
CA GLN A 26 -6.96 10.30 31.79
C GLN A 26 -8.02 9.80 32.78
N ALA A 27 -9.00 9.02 32.32
CA ALA A 27 -10.04 8.45 33.17
C ALA A 27 -9.55 7.35 34.12
N ASN A 28 -8.41 6.71 33.80
CA ASN A 28 -7.83 5.61 34.59
C ASN A 28 -6.66 6.05 35.48
N GLU A 29 -6.50 7.35 35.77
CA GLU A 29 -5.49 7.81 36.72
C GLU A 29 -5.65 7.10 38.09
N GLY A 30 -4.57 6.49 38.57
CA GLY A 30 -4.55 5.74 39.83
C GLY A 30 -4.91 4.25 39.72
N TRP A 31 -5.36 3.76 38.55
CA TRP A 31 -5.57 2.33 38.33
C TRP A 31 -4.26 1.66 37.92
N GLN A 32 -3.89 0.59 38.63
CA GLN A 32 -2.61 -0.10 38.44
C GLN A 32 -2.43 -0.68 37.02
N SER A 33 -3.54 -1.03 36.34
CA SER A 33 -3.54 -1.57 34.98
C SER A 33 -3.73 -0.52 33.88
N GLY A 34 -4.10 0.72 34.22
CA GLY A 34 -4.39 1.79 33.25
C GLY A 34 -3.21 2.09 32.32
N PRO A 35 -2.00 2.36 32.86
CA PRO A 35 -0.81 2.60 32.04
C PRO A 35 -0.47 1.43 31.10
N ALA A 36 -0.53 0.18 31.60
CA ALA A 36 -0.20 -0.99 30.80
C ALA A 36 -1.17 -1.21 29.61
N LEU A 37 -2.46 -0.90 29.79
CA LEU A 37 -3.46 -0.98 28.72
C LEU A 37 -3.25 0.11 27.66
N VAL A 38 -2.86 1.32 28.08
CA VAL A 38 -2.52 2.43 27.18
C VAL A 38 -1.27 2.10 26.37
N ASP A 39 -0.23 1.55 26.99
CA ASP A 39 0.99 1.12 26.32
C ASP A 39 0.70 0.02 25.30
N PHE A 40 -0.08 -0.99 25.69
CA PHE A 40 -0.52 -2.06 24.79
C PHE A 40 -1.30 -1.53 23.59
N ALA A 41 -2.28 -0.65 23.81
CA ALA A 41 -3.08 -0.06 22.74
C ALA A 41 -2.21 0.79 21.80
N SER A 42 -1.26 1.55 22.34
CA SER A 42 -0.33 2.38 21.56
C SER A 42 0.62 1.53 20.71
N ALA A 43 1.20 0.48 21.28
CA ALA A 43 2.01 -0.48 20.54
C ALA A 43 1.20 -1.13 19.42
N ARG A 44 -0.05 -1.53 19.71
CA ARG A 44 -0.93 -2.14 18.70
C ARG A 44 -1.26 -1.17 17.56
N LYS A 45 -1.54 0.10 17.87
CA LYS A 45 -1.75 1.15 16.86
C LYS A 45 -0.53 1.26 15.95
N GLN A 46 0.67 1.30 16.54
CA GLN A 46 1.92 1.43 15.79
C GLN A 46 2.18 0.23 14.88
N ASP A 47 1.97 -1.00 15.37
CA ASP A 47 2.15 -2.23 14.57
C ASP A 47 1.24 -2.23 13.33
N ILE A 48 -0.02 -1.84 13.49
CA ILE A 48 -0.97 -1.82 12.38
C ILE A 48 -0.63 -0.70 11.39
N LEU A 49 -0.23 0.48 11.87
CA LEU A 49 0.23 1.57 11.01
C LEU A 49 1.47 1.18 10.18
N SER A 50 2.42 0.47 10.79
CA SER A 50 3.60 -0.06 10.10
C SER A 50 3.19 -1.07 9.02
N SER A 51 2.29 -1.99 9.36
CA SER A 51 1.78 -2.99 8.41
C SER A 51 1.07 -2.33 7.21
N LEU A 52 0.27 -1.29 7.44
CA LEU A 52 -0.37 -0.52 6.36
C LEU A 52 0.66 0.17 5.46
N ALA A 53 1.73 0.75 6.03
CA ALA A 53 2.80 1.37 5.26
C ALA A 53 3.56 0.35 4.40
N GLU A 54 3.81 -0.85 4.92
CA GLU A 54 4.43 -1.95 4.16
C GLU A 54 3.53 -2.41 3.00
N LEU A 55 2.23 -2.60 3.26
CA LEU A 55 1.26 -2.97 2.23
C LEU A 55 1.19 -1.92 1.11
N GLU A 56 1.21 -0.63 1.46
CA GLU A 56 1.27 0.45 0.48
C GLU A 56 2.56 0.39 -0.37
N SER A 57 3.70 0.13 0.27
CA SER A 57 5.00 -0.02 -0.42
C SER A 57 4.98 -1.20 -1.40
N ILE A 58 4.49 -2.37 -0.95
CA ILE A 58 4.36 -3.57 -1.79
C ILE A 58 3.42 -3.29 -2.97
N GLY A 59 2.27 -2.66 -2.72
CA GLY A 59 1.33 -2.28 -3.76
C GLY A 59 1.95 -1.38 -4.83
N LYS A 60 2.72 -0.36 -4.43
CA LYS A 60 3.44 0.52 -5.36
C LYS A 60 4.44 -0.26 -6.22
N LYS A 61 5.22 -1.19 -5.62
CA LYS A 61 6.16 -2.04 -6.36
C LYS A 61 5.46 -2.95 -7.37
N ILE A 62 4.30 -3.50 -7.02
CA ILE A 62 3.52 -4.33 -7.94
C ILE A 62 3.08 -3.49 -9.15
N VAL A 63 2.55 -2.29 -8.93
CA VAL A 63 2.15 -1.38 -10.01
C VAL A 63 3.34 -1.05 -10.90
N GLU A 64 4.49 -0.71 -10.32
CA GLU A 64 5.72 -0.42 -11.07
C GLU A 64 6.16 -1.58 -11.96
N VAL A 65 6.20 -2.80 -11.41
CA VAL A 65 6.58 -4.02 -12.16
C VAL A 65 5.60 -4.30 -13.30
N VAL A 66 4.30 -4.18 -13.04
CA VAL A 66 3.26 -4.39 -14.06
C VAL A 66 3.37 -3.35 -15.17
N SER A 67 3.53 -2.07 -14.83
CA SER A 67 3.72 -0.99 -15.81
C SER A 67 4.98 -1.20 -16.67
N ALA A 68 6.10 -1.60 -16.06
CA ALA A 68 7.32 -1.92 -16.78
C ALA A 68 7.11 -3.08 -17.77
N ARG A 69 6.41 -4.14 -17.34
CA ARG A 69 6.11 -5.30 -18.19
C ARG A 69 5.20 -4.94 -19.36
N THR A 70 4.13 -4.18 -19.12
CA THR A 70 3.25 -3.68 -20.19
C THR A 70 4.02 -2.89 -21.23
N SER A 71 4.94 -2.00 -20.80
CA SER A 71 5.78 -1.24 -21.73
C SER A 71 6.71 -2.13 -22.58
N VAL A 72 7.24 -3.20 -22.00
CA VAL A 72 8.05 -4.19 -22.73
C VAL A 72 7.21 -4.95 -23.74
N ASP A 73 6.01 -5.40 -23.36
CA ASP A 73 5.08 -6.11 -24.25
C ASP A 73 4.68 -5.24 -25.46
N GLU A 74 4.40 -3.95 -25.25
CA GLU A 74 4.11 -2.99 -26.33
C GLU A 74 5.28 -2.80 -27.31
N ARG A 75 6.52 -2.76 -26.79
CA ARG A 75 7.73 -2.68 -27.62
C ARG A 75 7.93 -3.95 -28.45
N TYR A 76 7.69 -5.13 -27.87
CA TYR A 76 7.76 -6.39 -28.60
C TYR A 76 6.69 -6.47 -29.68
N ALA A 77 5.44 -6.12 -29.38
CA ALA A 77 4.36 -6.09 -30.36
C ALA A 77 4.71 -5.17 -31.54
N THR A 78 5.22 -3.97 -31.25
CA THR A 78 5.67 -3.03 -32.29
C THR A 78 6.80 -3.61 -33.15
N SER A 79 7.76 -4.28 -32.52
CA SER A 79 8.92 -4.87 -33.21
C SER A 79 8.51 -6.04 -34.10
N LEU A 80 7.63 -6.91 -33.61
CA LEU A 80 7.08 -8.02 -34.38
C LEU A 80 6.27 -7.54 -35.59
N VAL A 81 5.46 -6.49 -35.44
CA VAL A 81 4.75 -5.87 -36.57
C VAL A 81 5.72 -5.34 -37.63
N ARG A 82 6.83 -4.71 -37.21
CA ARG A 82 7.85 -4.23 -38.15
C ARG A 82 8.56 -5.39 -38.86
N ILE A 83 8.92 -6.44 -38.14
CA ILE A 83 9.55 -7.63 -38.71
C ILE A 83 8.61 -8.30 -39.72
N GLY A 84 7.33 -8.49 -39.38
CA GLY A 84 6.33 -9.06 -40.29
C GLY A 84 6.25 -8.29 -41.60
N LYS A 85 6.12 -6.95 -41.54
CA LYS A 85 6.12 -6.08 -42.72
C LYS A 85 7.40 -6.21 -43.57
N ALA A 86 8.57 -6.31 -42.93
CA ALA A 86 9.82 -6.46 -43.64
C ALA A 86 9.91 -7.82 -44.35
N VAL A 87 9.48 -8.90 -43.70
CA VAL A 87 9.44 -10.25 -44.29
C VAL A 87 8.48 -10.32 -45.47
N ASP A 88 7.29 -9.72 -45.34
CA ASP A 88 6.31 -9.64 -46.43
C ASP A 88 6.92 -8.93 -47.65
N SER A 89 7.60 -7.80 -47.43
CA SER A 89 8.25 -7.03 -48.51
C SER A 89 9.43 -7.73 -49.19
N MET A 90 10.01 -8.76 -48.55
CA MET A 90 11.08 -9.58 -49.14
C MET A 90 10.54 -10.77 -49.93
N SER A 91 9.25 -11.08 -49.78
CA SER A 91 8.58 -12.21 -50.41
C SER A 91 7.83 -11.82 -51.70
N GLU A 92 7.73 -10.53 -52.00
CA GLU A 92 7.31 -9.93 -53.27
C GLU A 92 8.50 -9.71 -54.22
#